data_AF-A0A1Y4VDS3-F1
#
_entry.id   AF-A0A1Y4VDS3-F1
#
_cell.length_a   1.000
_cell.length_b   1.000
_cell.length_c   1.000
_cell.angle_alpha   90.00
_cell.angle_beta   90.00
_cell.angle_gamma   90.00
#
_symmetry.space_group_name_H-M   'P 1'
#
loop_
_entity.id
_entity.type
_entity.pdbx_description
1 polymer ?
#
loop_
_entity_poly.entity_id
_entity_poly.type
_entity_poly.pdbx_seq_one_letter_code
_entity_poly.pdbx_strand_id
1 'polypeptide(L)'
;MAKIIQFPVKKQEVSNGYDNLARLIAAATTLDTLNFYIESIGELEEQGRLLDGEGKRLTEQGWAKRLEISAPEPNEPEKVEGTGVYSYTPEMGDQKPDCQMEAQLSYYGKYYFVDTPLKLKGRGITLIKQYEEKDFCTPGNYRVGWYEYRVTKNAFAKLKEQYSISMERLLD
;
A
#
# COMPACT_ATOMS: atom_id res chain seq x y z
N MET A 1 40.23 -19.84 -50.65
CA MET A 1 39.21 -18.86 -50.21
C MET A 1 38.90 -19.16 -48.75
N ALA A 2 39.19 -18.23 -47.84
CA ALA A 2 38.92 -18.41 -46.42
C ALA A 2 37.44 -18.09 -46.13
N LYS A 3 36.76 -18.97 -45.38
CA LYS A 3 35.36 -18.82 -45.01
C LYS A 3 35.31 -18.10 -43.67
N ILE A 4 34.76 -16.89 -43.63
CA ILE A 4 34.60 -16.11 -42.40
C ILE A 4 33.51 -16.78 -41.57
N ILE A 5 33.85 -17.27 -40.37
CA ILE A 5 32.90 -17.80 -39.40
C ILE A 5 32.36 -16.60 -38.61
N GLN A 6 31.07 -16.29 -38.77
CA GLN A 6 30.39 -15.33 -37.90
C GLN A 6 29.86 -16.07 -36.68
N PHE A 7 30.33 -15.68 -35.50
CA PHE A 7 29.77 -16.16 -34.25
C PHE A 7 28.39 -15.53 -34.02
N PRO A 8 27.39 -16.29 -33.53
CA PRO A 8 26.10 -15.72 -33.20
C PRO A 8 26.26 -14.76 -32.01
N VAL A 9 26.22 -13.46 -32.29
CA VAL A 9 26.12 -12.45 -31.23
C VAL A 9 24.70 -12.57 -30.67
N LYS A 10 24.57 -12.95 -29.38
CA LYS A 10 23.27 -12.83 -28.69
C LYS A 10 22.84 -11.38 -28.85
N LYS A 11 21.72 -11.11 -29.52
CA LYS A 11 21.12 -9.78 -29.52
C LYS A 11 20.86 -9.43 -28.06
N GLN A 12 21.64 -8.49 -27.53
CA GLN A 12 21.42 -7.99 -26.19
C GLN A 12 20.15 -7.14 -26.26
N GLU A 13 19.07 -7.63 -25.64
CA GLU A 13 17.81 -6.90 -25.56
C GLU A 13 17.93 -5.65 -24.67
N VAL A 14 18.91 -5.65 -23.77
CA VAL A 14 19.21 -4.56 -22.82
C VAL A 14 20.70 -4.28 -22.77
N SER A 15 21.08 -3.06 -22.40
CA SER A 15 22.49 -2.70 -22.20
C SER A 15 23.09 -3.36 -20.96
N ASN A 16 24.42 -3.51 -20.96
CA ASN A 16 25.15 -3.95 -19.77
C ASN A 16 25.01 -2.95 -18.61
N GLY A 17 24.91 -1.65 -18.92
CA GLY A 17 24.71 -0.60 -17.93
C GLY A 17 23.39 -0.80 -17.17
N TYR A 18 22.32 -1.07 -17.92
CA TYR A 18 21.01 -1.34 -17.37
C TYR A 18 20.98 -2.61 -16.51
N ASP A 19 21.45 -3.76 -17.01
CA ASP A 19 21.39 -5.02 -16.26
C ASP A 19 22.18 -4.95 -14.94
N ASN A 20 23.35 -4.29 -14.95
CA ASN A 20 24.15 -4.10 -13.74
C ASN A 20 23.44 -3.20 -12.74
N LEU A 21 22.98 -2.01 -13.18
CA LEU A 21 22.41 -1.02 -12.27
C LEU A 21 21.04 -1.45 -11.72
N ALA A 22 20.24 -2.16 -12.53
CA ALA A 22 18.99 -2.76 -12.07
C ALA A 22 19.22 -3.76 -10.92
N ARG A 23 20.28 -4.57 -10.98
CA ARG A 23 20.64 -5.50 -9.89
C ARG A 23 21.14 -4.78 -8.66
N LEU A 24 21.95 -3.74 -8.84
CA LEU A 24 22.48 -2.92 -7.73
C LEU A 24 21.34 -2.19 -6.99
N ILE A 25 20.40 -1.58 -7.72
CA ILE A 25 19.19 -0.99 -7.14
C ILE A 25 18.40 -2.04 -6.38
N ALA A 26 18.16 -3.22 -6.96
CA ALA A 26 17.39 -4.27 -6.30
C ALA A 26 18.04 -4.76 -4.99
N ALA A 27 19.37 -4.80 -4.94
CA ALA A 27 20.14 -5.24 -3.78
C ALA A 27 20.38 -4.14 -2.72
N ALA A 28 20.03 -2.88 -3.01
CA ALA A 28 20.24 -1.78 -2.08
C ALA A 28 19.38 -1.94 -0.82
N THR A 29 20.00 -1.82 0.35
CA THR A 29 19.34 -1.94 1.67
C THR A 29 19.23 -0.61 2.41
N THR A 30 20.01 0.40 2.02
CA THR A 30 20.00 1.72 2.66
C THR A 30 19.72 2.82 1.64
N LEU A 31 19.12 3.91 2.10
CA LEU A 31 18.83 5.07 1.26
C LEU A 31 20.09 5.68 0.64
N ASP A 32 21.20 5.72 1.38
CA ASP A 32 22.47 6.26 0.88
C ASP A 32 23.01 5.44 -0.29
N THR A 33 23.02 4.10 -0.15
CA THR A 33 23.44 3.21 -1.25
C THR A 33 22.53 3.29 -2.47
N LEU A 34 21.21 3.43 -2.24
CA LEU A 34 20.24 3.57 -3.31
C LEU A 34 20.41 4.89 -4.07
N ASN A 35 20.57 6.01 -3.34
CA ASN A 35 20.78 7.33 -3.93
C ASN A 35 22.04 7.34 -4.80
N PHE A 36 23.14 6.73 -4.34
CA PHE A 36 24.36 6.59 -5.11
C PHE A 36 24.11 5.88 -6.46
N TYR A 37 23.37 4.77 -6.48
CA TYR A 37 23.06 4.08 -7.73
C TYR A 37 22.13 4.90 -8.64
N ILE A 38 21.15 5.60 -8.08
CA ILE A 38 20.26 6.47 -8.87
C ILE A 38 21.05 7.62 -9.52
N GLU A 39 21.97 8.24 -8.80
CA GLU A 39 22.83 9.31 -9.34
C GLU A 39 23.69 8.82 -10.52
N SER A 40 24.20 7.59 -10.43
CA SER A 40 25.00 6.99 -11.52
C SER A 40 24.23 6.67 -12.81
N ILE A 41 22.90 6.76 -12.81
CA ILE A 41 22.09 6.63 -14.04
C ILE A 41 22.47 7.73 -15.04
N GLY A 42 22.56 8.99 -14.59
CA GLY A 42 22.86 10.13 -15.45
C GLY A 42 24.23 10.01 -16.11
N GLU A 43 25.23 9.55 -15.37
CA GLU A 43 26.57 9.32 -15.91
C GLU A 43 26.58 8.23 -17.00
N LEU A 44 25.78 7.18 -16.85
CA LEU A 44 25.66 6.11 -17.85
C LEU A 44 24.90 6.58 -19.10
N GLU A 45 23.92 7.47 -18.96
CA GLU A 45 23.25 8.12 -20.09
C GLU A 45 24.21 9.01 -20.87
N GLU A 46 24.97 9.87 -20.19
CA GLU A 46 25.97 10.75 -20.82
C GLU A 46 27.08 9.98 -21.55
N GLN A 47 27.49 8.83 -21.00
CA GLN A 47 28.47 7.95 -21.62
C GLN A 47 27.91 7.08 -22.75
N GLY A 48 26.61 7.18 -23.06
CA GLY A 48 25.94 6.35 -24.08
C GLY A 48 25.95 4.86 -23.74
N ARG A 49 25.97 4.52 -22.44
CA ARG A 49 26.00 3.13 -21.93
C ARG A 49 24.61 2.57 -21.65
N LEU A 50 23.57 3.36 -21.87
CA LEU A 50 22.17 2.99 -21.77
C LEU A 50 21.50 3.16 -23.14
N LEU A 51 20.56 2.27 -23.43
CA LEU A 51 19.66 2.39 -24.58
C LEU A 51 18.51 3.35 -24.25
N ASP A 52 17.84 3.85 -25.29
CA ASP A 52 16.71 4.77 -25.13
C ASP A 52 15.63 4.19 -24.20
N GLY A 53 15.27 4.96 -23.17
CA GLY A 53 14.25 4.59 -22.20
C GLY A 53 14.72 3.70 -21.04
N GLU A 54 15.94 3.16 -21.07
CA GLU A 54 16.49 2.36 -19.96
C GLU A 54 16.71 3.18 -18.70
N GLY A 55 17.25 4.41 -18.80
CA GLY A 55 17.46 5.28 -17.64
C GLY A 55 16.15 5.63 -16.92
N LYS A 56 15.06 5.83 -17.68
CA LYS A 56 13.73 6.04 -17.11
C LYS A 56 13.25 4.83 -16.31
N ARG A 57 13.43 3.61 -16.84
CA ARG A 57 13.06 2.37 -16.13
C ARG A 57 13.86 2.17 -14.85
N LEU A 58 15.16 2.49 -14.87
CA LEU A 58 16.02 2.45 -13.68
C LEU A 58 15.58 3.47 -12.63
N THR A 59 15.16 4.66 -13.07
CA THR A 59 14.62 5.70 -12.19
C THR A 59 13.32 5.25 -11.51
N GLU A 60 12.39 4.68 -12.28
CA GLU A 60 11.13 4.11 -11.77
C GLU A 60 11.40 2.98 -10.76
N GLN A 61 12.35 2.08 -11.07
CA GLN A 61 12.78 1.03 -10.14
C GLN A 61 13.40 1.61 -8.86
N GLY A 62 14.23 2.64 -8.99
CA GLY A 62 14.84 3.34 -7.85
C GLY A 62 13.79 3.98 -6.94
N TRP A 63 12.76 4.61 -7.50
CA TRP A 63 11.64 5.15 -6.72
C TRP A 63 10.85 4.07 -5.99
N ALA A 64 10.55 2.96 -6.66
CA ALA A 64 9.88 1.82 -6.03
C ALA A 64 10.71 1.27 -4.86
N LYS A 65 12.03 1.12 -5.05
CA LYS A 65 12.93 0.65 -3.98
C LYS A 65 13.03 1.64 -2.82
N ARG A 66 12.99 2.94 -3.10
CA ARG A 66 13.01 3.99 -2.07
C ARG A 66 11.79 3.89 -1.17
N LEU A 67 10.62 3.64 -1.76
CA LEU A 67 9.37 3.42 -1.03
C LEU A 67 9.45 2.18 -0.16
N GLU A 68 10.03 1.09 -0.67
CA GLU A 68 10.26 -0.15 0.08
C GLU A 68 11.17 0.06 1.30
N ILE A 69 12.33 0.74 1.11
CA ILE A 69 13.29 1.00 2.20
C ILE A 69 12.72 1.98 3.24
N SER A 70 11.94 2.97 2.79
CA SER A 70 11.35 3.98 3.69
C SER A 70 10.07 3.52 4.38
N ALA A 71 9.52 2.36 3.98
CA ALA A 71 8.33 1.83 4.61
C ALA A 71 8.65 1.48 6.08
N PRO A 72 7.82 1.89 7.04
CA PRO A 72 8.00 1.49 8.43
C PRO A 72 7.91 -0.03 8.56
N GLU A 73 8.67 -0.60 9.49
CA GLU A 73 8.55 -2.02 9.81
C GLU A 73 7.12 -2.30 10.30
N PRO A 74 6.47 -3.37 9.82
CA PRO A 74 5.11 -3.68 10.22
C PRO A 74 5.06 -4.07 11.70
N ASN A 75 4.31 -3.32 12.50
CA ASN A 75 4.03 -3.66 13.89
C ASN A 75 3.01 -4.80 13.97
N GLU A 76 3.12 -5.65 14.99
CA GLU A 76 2.11 -6.67 15.25
C GLU A 76 0.75 -6.02 15.53
N PRO A 77 -0.36 -6.59 15.02
CA PRO A 77 -1.69 -6.05 15.27
C PRO A 77 -2.01 -6.11 16.77
N GLU A 78 -2.61 -5.04 17.28
CA GLU A 78 -3.07 -4.99 18.66
C GLU A 78 -4.05 -6.14 18.95
N LYS A 79 -3.80 -6.90 20.03
CA LYS A 79 -4.68 -8.01 20.43
C LYS A 79 -6.01 -7.47 20.93
N VAL A 80 -7.10 -7.93 20.32
CA VAL A 80 -8.46 -7.55 20.68
C VAL A 80 -8.91 -8.40 21.87
N GLU A 81 -8.82 -7.85 23.09
CA GLU A 81 -9.19 -8.56 24.33
C GLU A 81 -10.62 -8.26 24.82
N GLY A 82 -11.30 -7.28 24.22
CA GLY A 82 -12.66 -6.89 24.62
C GLY A 82 -13.35 -5.91 23.68
N THR A 83 -14.48 -5.37 24.15
CA THR A 83 -15.23 -4.33 23.43
C THR A 83 -14.49 -2.99 23.53
N GLY A 84 -14.57 -2.19 22.47
CA GLY A 84 -13.84 -0.93 22.42
C GLY A 84 -13.47 -0.51 21.01
N VAL A 85 -12.68 0.57 20.94
CA VAL A 85 -12.12 1.07 19.69
C VAL A 85 -10.63 0.82 19.69
N TYR A 86 -10.17 0.07 18.71
CA TYR A 86 -8.75 -0.24 18.48
C TYR A 86 -8.30 0.59 17.28
N SER A 87 -7.48 1.60 17.52
CA SER A 87 -7.01 2.49 16.47
C SER A 87 -5.67 2.03 15.93
N TYR A 88 -5.53 2.01 14.60
CA TYR A 88 -4.27 1.68 13.93
C TYR A 88 -3.93 2.78 12.92
N THR A 89 -2.63 3.03 12.75
CA THR A 89 -2.10 3.99 11.78
C THR A 89 -1.22 3.25 10.77
N PRO A 90 -1.76 2.89 9.59
CA PRO A 90 -1.02 2.17 8.55
C PRO A 90 0.27 2.87 8.13
N GLU A 91 0.27 4.21 8.13
CA GLU A 91 1.41 5.04 7.79
C GLU A 91 2.60 4.88 8.76
N MET A 92 2.35 4.37 9.97
CA MET A 92 3.37 4.06 10.97
C MET A 92 3.73 2.56 11.01
N GLY A 93 3.18 1.77 10.08
CA GLY A 93 3.39 0.32 10.02
C GLY A 93 2.41 -0.49 10.85
N ASP A 94 1.42 0.13 11.49
CA ASP A 94 0.44 -0.60 12.30
C ASP A 94 -0.47 -1.46 11.43
N GLN A 95 -0.57 -2.74 11.79
CA GLN A 95 -1.53 -3.64 11.16
C GLN A 95 -2.92 -3.46 11.75
N LYS A 96 -3.92 -3.61 10.88
CA LYS A 96 -5.33 -3.55 11.29
C LYS A 96 -5.65 -4.70 12.27
N PRO A 97 -6.23 -4.40 13.45
CA PRO A 97 -6.68 -5.41 14.39
C PRO A 97 -7.93 -6.14 13.88
N ASP A 98 -8.06 -7.43 14.24
CA ASP A 98 -9.20 -8.27 13.86
C ASP A 98 -10.42 -7.98 14.75
N CYS A 99 -11.21 -6.98 14.33
CA CYS A 99 -12.39 -6.51 15.02
C CYS A 99 -13.69 -6.94 14.33
N GLN A 100 -14.80 -6.93 15.07
CA GLN A 100 -16.12 -7.28 14.55
C GLN A 100 -16.70 -6.23 13.60
N MET A 101 -16.25 -4.98 13.73
CA MET A 101 -16.69 -3.84 12.94
C MET A 101 -15.51 -2.96 12.58
N GLU A 102 -15.69 -2.20 11.52
CA GLU A 102 -14.71 -1.21 11.09
C GLU A 102 -15.34 0.16 11.12
N ALA A 103 -14.61 1.18 11.57
CA ALA A 103 -15.09 2.53 11.62
C ALA A 103 -14.10 3.53 11.07
N GLN A 104 -14.64 4.55 10.40
CA GLN A 104 -13.89 5.71 9.94
C GLN A 104 -14.58 6.99 10.41
N LEU A 105 -13.79 7.97 10.85
CA LEU A 105 -14.30 9.28 11.20
C LEU A 105 -14.58 10.08 9.93
N SER A 106 -15.75 10.72 9.85
CA SER A 106 -16.02 11.67 8.75
C SER A 106 -15.03 12.85 8.79
N TYR A 107 -14.72 13.45 7.64
CA TYR A 107 -13.80 14.58 7.50
C TYR A 107 -14.01 15.73 8.51
N TYR A 108 -15.27 16.09 8.82
CA TYR A 108 -15.59 17.13 9.81
C TYR A 108 -15.83 16.61 11.24
N GLY A 109 -15.51 15.34 11.50
CA GLY A 109 -15.68 14.69 12.78
C GLY A 109 -17.12 14.66 13.31
N LYS A 110 -18.13 14.83 12.44
CA LYS A 110 -19.55 14.92 12.87
C LYS A 110 -20.20 13.55 13.01
N TYR A 111 -19.83 12.62 12.14
CA TYR A 111 -20.36 11.26 12.11
C TYR A 111 -19.23 10.24 11.97
N TYR A 112 -19.55 9.00 12.25
CA TYR A 112 -18.72 7.84 11.95
C TYR A 112 -19.37 7.06 10.81
N PHE A 113 -18.56 6.58 9.89
CA PHE A 113 -18.96 5.52 8.97
C PHE A 113 -18.57 4.20 9.63
N VAL A 114 -19.52 3.27 9.72
CA VAL A 114 -19.30 1.96 10.34
C VAL A 114 -19.66 0.89 9.33
N ASP A 115 -18.68 0.06 8.99
CA ASP A 115 -18.84 -1.11 8.14
C ASP A 115 -18.96 -2.33 9.03
N THR A 116 -19.99 -3.13 8.80
CA THR A 116 -20.21 -4.35 9.58
C THR A 116 -21.03 -5.37 8.80
N PRO A 117 -20.80 -6.68 8.99
CA PRO A 117 -21.71 -7.71 8.47
C PRO A 117 -23.06 -7.75 9.22
N LEU A 118 -23.17 -7.08 10.37
CA LEU A 118 -24.35 -7.12 11.24
C LEU A 118 -25.38 -6.05 10.85
N LYS A 119 -26.66 -6.40 10.91
CA LYS A 119 -27.75 -5.45 10.69
C LYS A 119 -27.97 -4.59 11.93
N LEU A 120 -27.45 -3.37 11.91
CA LEU A 120 -27.65 -2.39 13.00
C LEU A 120 -29.00 -1.67 12.88
N LYS A 121 -29.63 -1.41 14.03
CA LYS A 121 -30.86 -0.61 14.15
C LYS A 121 -30.79 0.29 15.38
N GLY A 122 -31.32 1.50 15.26
CA GLY A 122 -31.41 2.41 16.40
C GLY A 122 -31.47 3.88 15.99
N ARG A 123 -31.75 4.75 16.97
CA ARG A 123 -31.74 6.20 16.77
C ARG A 123 -30.32 6.68 16.48
N GLY A 124 -30.14 7.42 15.39
CA GLY A 124 -28.84 7.96 15.00
C GLY A 124 -27.93 6.97 14.28
N ILE A 125 -28.49 5.87 13.77
CA ILE A 125 -27.87 4.93 12.83
C ILE A 125 -28.66 4.99 11.53
N THR A 126 -27.99 5.23 10.41
CA THR A 126 -28.62 5.33 9.09
C THR A 126 -27.87 4.41 8.14
N LEU A 127 -28.57 3.44 7.55
CA LEU A 127 -27.99 2.58 6.51
C LEU A 127 -27.71 3.44 5.26
N ILE A 128 -26.49 3.36 4.73
CA ILE A 128 -26.09 4.01 3.48
C ILE A 128 -26.27 3.03 2.34
N LYS A 129 -25.57 1.89 2.41
CA LYS A 129 -25.62 0.85 1.39
C LYS A 129 -25.19 -0.51 1.93
N GLN A 130 -25.42 -1.53 1.13
CA GLN A 130 -24.78 -2.84 1.27
C GLN A 130 -23.73 -2.94 0.16
N TYR A 131 -22.52 -3.37 0.51
CA TYR A 131 -21.42 -3.48 -0.44
C TYR A 131 -21.64 -4.64 -1.42
N GLU A 132 -21.45 -4.35 -2.70
CA GLU A 132 -21.41 -5.32 -3.79
C GLU A 132 -19.99 -5.40 -4.35
N GLU A 133 -19.68 -6.42 -5.17
CA GLU A 133 -18.35 -6.56 -5.79
C GLU A 133 -17.94 -5.32 -6.60
N LYS A 134 -18.92 -4.66 -7.25
CA LYS A 134 -18.69 -3.44 -8.06
C LYS A 134 -18.24 -2.23 -7.23
N ASP A 135 -18.45 -2.25 -5.91
CA ASP A 135 -18.03 -1.16 -5.03
C ASP A 135 -16.53 -1.19 -4.72
N PHE A 136 -15.83 -2.29 -5.05
CA PHE A 136 -14.41 -2.46 -4.78
C PHE A 136 -13.62 -2.59 -6.08
N CYS A 137 -12.41 -2.01 -6.09
CA CYS A 137 -11.45 -2.20 -7.17
C CYS A 137 -10.78 -3.58 -7.13
N THR A 138 -10.81 -4.24 -5.97
CA THR A 138 -10.17 -5.55 -5.74
C THR A 138 -11.23 -6.65 -5.79
N PRO A 139 -11.12 -7.62 -6.72
CA PRO A 139 -12.04 -8.75 -6.75
C PRO A 139 -11.90 -9.59 -5.47
N GLY A 140 -13.03 -10.07 -4.94
CA GLY A 140 -13.05 -10.91 -3.73
C GLY A 140 -12.79 -10.16 -2.42
N ASN A 141 -13.08 -8.86 -2.35
CA ASN A 141 -12.97 -8.12 -1.10
C ASN A 141 -13.85 -8.74 0.00
N TYR A 142 -13.29 -8.93 1.20
CA TYR A 142 -13.97 -9.57 2.33
C TYR A 142 -15.18 -8.77 2.86
N ARG A 143 -15.28 -7.47 2.54
CA ARG A 143 -16.42 -6.62 2.89
C ARG A 143 -17.60 -6.76 1.92
N VAL A 144 -17.50 -7.56 0.85
CA VAL A 144 -18.65 -7.82 -0.02
C VAL A 144 -19.79 -8.42 0.80
N GLY A 145 -20.98 -7.85 0.69
CA GLY A 145 -22.15 -8.21 1.48
C GLY A 145 -22.28 -7.50 2.84
N TRP A 146 -21.27 -6.76 3.29
CA TRP A 146 -21.34 -5.95 4.51
C TRP A 146 -22.20 -4.71 4.33
N TYR A 147 -22.63 -4.11 5.44
CA TYR A 147 -23.43 -2.91 5.48
C TYR A 147 -22.60 -1.71 5.92
N GLU A 148 -22.71 -0.61 5.16
CA GLU A 148 -22.15 0.68 5.51
C GLU A 148 -23.22 1.53 6.21
N TYR A 149 -22.92 2.01 7.42
CA TYR A 149 -23.82 2.85 8.21
C TYR A 149 -23.21 4.22 8.51
N ARG A 150 -24.02 5.28 8.42
CA ARG A 150 -23.75 6.56 9.05
C ARG A 150 -24.21 6.53 10.50
N VAL A 151 -23.30 6.75 11.43
CA VAL A 151 -23.54 6.68 12.87
C VAL A 151 -23.21 8.01 13.54
N THR A 152 -24.13 8.51 14.38
CA THR A 152 -23.89 9.71 15.20
C THR A 152 -22.94 9.41 16.37
N LYS A 153 -22.25 10.43 16.92
CA LYS A 153 -21.34 10.25 18.07
C LYS A 153 -21.96 9.50 19.24
N ASN A 154 -23.21 9.81 19.59
CA ASN A 154 -23.91 9.18 20.72
C ASN A 154 -24.26 7.71 20.43
N ALA A 155 -24.60 7.37 19.20
CA ALA A 155 -24.85 5.98 18.81
C ALA A 155 -23.53 5.20 18.76
N PHE A 156 -22.46 5.80 18.24
CA PHE A 156 -21.14 5.19 18.19
C PHE A 156 -20.58 4.91 19.60
N ALA A 157 -20.82 5.81 20.56
CA ALA A 157 -20.44 5.59 21.96
C ALA A 157 -21.06 4.32 22.56
N LYS A 158 -22.28 3.96 22.16
CA LYS A 158 -22.93 2.71 22.58
C LYS A 158 -22.39 1.49 21.82
N LEU A 159 -22.04 1.65 20.55
CA LEU A 159 -21.49 0.55 19.75
C LEU A 159 -20.15 0.08 20.30
N LYS A 160 -19.25 1.01 20.66
CA LYS A 160 -17.94 0.64 21.23
C LYS A 160 -18.01 -0.04 22.60
N GLU A 161 -19.13 0.08 23.33
CA GLU A 161 -19.34 -0.64 24.58
C GLU A 161 -19.73 -2.11 24.33
N GLN A 162 -20.34 -2.39 23.17
CA GLN A 162 -20.92 -3.69 22.83
C GLN A 162 -20.07 -4.52 21.88
N TYR A 163 -19.28 -3.87 21.03
CA TYR A 163 -18.53 -4.50 19.95
C TYR A 163 -17.07 -4.04 19.96
N SER A 164 -16.19 -4.88 19.43
CA SER A 164 -14.84 -4.46 19.06
C SER A 164 -14.87 -3.77 17.69
N ILE A 165 -14.31 -2.58 17.61
CA ILE A 165 -14.33 -1.73 16.42
C ILE A 165 -12.90 -1.36 16.06
N SER A 166 -12.42 -1.74 14.89
CA SER A 166 -11.14 -1.24 14.36
C SER A 166 -11.35 0.13 13.73
N MET A 167 -10.48 1.09 14.02
CA MET A 167 -10.58 2.44 13.48
C MET A 167 -9.26 2.90 12.87
N GLU A 168 -9.28 3.20 11.59
CA GLU A 168 -8.11 3.76 10.91
C GLU A 168 -7.91 5.23 11.34
N ARG A 169 -6.66 5.58 11.66
CA ARG A 169 -6.23 6.97 11.89
C ARG A 169 -5.08 7.30 10.97
N LEU A 170 -5.30 8.30 10.13
CA LEU A 170 -4.27 8.91 9.30
C LEU A 170 -3.45 9.90 10.14
N LEU A 171 -2.15 10.04 9.84
CA LEU A 171 -1.37 11.14 10.38
C LEU A 171 -1.82 12.43 9.68
N ASP A 172 -2.01 13.50 10.46
CA ASP A 172 -2.26 14.87 9.97
C ASP A 172 -0.99 15.71 10.18
#